data_AF-A0A482ZWR0-F1
#
_entry.id   AF-A0A482ZWR0-F1
#
_cell.length_a   1.000
_cell.length_b   1.000
_cell.length_c   1.000
_cell.angle_alpha   90.00
_cell.angle_beta   90.00
_cell.angle_gamma   90.00
#
_symmetry.space_group_name_H-M   'P 1'
#
loop_
_entity.id
_entity.type
_entity.pdbx_description
1 polymer ?
#
loop_
_entity_poly.entity_id
_entity_poly.type
_entity_poly.pdbx_seq_one_letter_code
_entity_poly.pdbx_strand_id
1 'polypeptide(L)'
;MLNNGDIVLLDFPYTNQAGSKVRPGLVIGKNENNNLDDINVAYITSEVDSYAYDPYAIVITKDDLGEGALKHESVVRVDKIITVHAEICRKVATINAKKLDEVLRKITLYNVENYSAQKYTATIFIPGKSVVPPSGKVLGSSELKNMVEASLDGWLTTGRFNEQFEKKLADFIGIKHLITVNSGSSANLVAFNTLTSSKLGDRAIKKGDEVIGVAAGFPTTVNPIVQFGAIPVFVDVDLKTHNVDASLVEAAIGPKTKAIMLAHTLGNPFNLNVIKALCEKYNLWLVEDCCDALGATYKGQHVGTFGDIATCSFYPAHHITMGEGGAVFTNNAQLNTIAESFRDWGRDCYCDPGCDNTCGKRFEQQLGVFT
;
A
#
# COMPACT_ATOMS: atom_id res chain seq x y z
N MET A 1 37.19 10.93 -19.37
CA MET A 1 35.82 11.41 -19.10
C MET A 1 35.34 10.73 -17.83
N LEU A 2 34.91 11.49 -16.82
CA LEU A 2 34.38 10.95 -15.58
C LEU A 2 32.95 10.44 -15.81
N ASN A 3 32.52 9.43 -15.08
CA ASN A 3 31.18 8.83 -15.16
C ASN A 3 30.54 8.73 -13.78
N ASN A 4 29.21 8.58 -13.74
CA ASN A 4 28.51 8.31 -12.49
C ASN A 4 29.09 7.02 -11.86
N GLY A 5 29.35 7.08 -10.56
CA GLY A 5 30.03 5.99 -9.84
C GLY A 5 31.55 6.16 -9.72
N ASP A 6 32.17 7.07 -10.48
CA ASP A 6 33.59 7.39 -10.28
C ASP A 6 33.80 8.08 -8.93
N ILE A 7 34.82 7.66 -8.20
CA ILE A 7 35.33 8.35 -7.03
C ILE A 7 36.50 9.22 -7.46
N VAL A 8 36.42 10.50 -7.11
CA VAL A 8 37.39 11.54 -7.47
C VAL A 8 37.97 12.20 -6.23
N LEU A 9 39.18 12.74 -6.35
CA LEU A 9 39.74 13.67 -5.37
C LEU A 9 39.53 15.11 -5.84
N LEU A 10 39.05 15.95 -4.92
CA LEU A 10 38.85 17.39 -5.12
C LEU A 10 38.89 18.13 -3.77
N ASP A 11 39.05 19.44 -3.83
CA ASP A 11 38.98 20.31 -2.65
C ASP A 11 37.52 20.55 -2.22
N PHE A 12 37.12 19.96 -1.09
CA PHE A 12 35.83 20.23 -0.49
C PHE A 12 35.93 21.40 0.50
N PRO A 13 35.07 22.42 0.39
CA PRO A 13 35.02 23.50 1.36
C PRO A 13 34.47 23.02 2.70
N TYR A 14 34.99 23.57 3.79
CA TYR A 14 34.39 23.36 5.11
C TYR A 14 33.07 24.13 5.22
N THR A 15 32.09 23.55 5.94
CA THR A 15 30.78 24.17 6.16
C THR A 15 30.86 25.49 6.95
N ASN A 16 31.92 25.70 7.72
CA ASN A 16 32.20 26.93 8.46
C ASN A 16 33.01 27.96 7.66
N GLN A 17 33.24 27.73 6.37
CA GLN A 17 34.00 28.61 5.47
C GLN A 17 35.47 28.83 5.86
N ALA A 18 36.03 28.05 6.78
CA ALA A 18 37.42 28.24 7.26
C ALA A 18 38.51 27.80 6.25
N GLY A 19 38.13 27.24 5.10
CA GLY A 19 39.04 26.76 4.06
C GLY A 19 38.48 25.55 3.31
N SER A 20 39.35 24.79 2.66
CA SER A 20 39.03 23.53 1.97
C SER A 20 40.03 22.43 2.31
N LYS A 21 39.68 21.19 1.97
CA LYS A 21 40.59 20.05 2.05
C LYS A 21 40.34 19.09 0.89
N VAL A 22 41.43 18.57 0.32
CA VAL A 22 41.35 17.48 -0.67
C VAL A 22 40.72 16.25 -0.02
N ARG A 23 39.55 15.86 -0.51
CA ARG A 23 38.78 14.73 -0.02
C ARG A 23 38.21 13.92 -1.19
N PRO A 24 37.95 12.63 -0.98
CA PRO A 24 37.21 11.84 -1.95
C PRO A 24 35.78 12.36 -2.09
N GLY A 25 35.24 12.24 -3.30
CA GLY A 25 33.85 12.52 -3.61
C GLY A 25 33.34 11.54 -4.67
N LEU A 26 32.06 11.21 -4.63
CA LEU A 26 31.41 10.32 -5.58
C LEU A 26 30.70 11.13 -6.67
N VAL A 27 31.03 10.89 -7.93
CA VAL A 27 30.31 11.47 -9.06
C VAL A 27 28.93 10.83 -9.18
N ILE A 28 27.87 11.63 -9.11
CA ILE A 28 26.46 11.18 -9.06
C ILE A 28 25.62 11.70 -10.23
N GLY A 29 26.15 12.60 -11.04
CA GLY A 29 25.45 13.12 -12.20
C GLY A 29 26.34 14.03 -13.04
N LYS A 30 26.03 14.12 -14.33
CA LYS A 30 26.59 15.11 -15.25
C LYS A 30 25.52 16.13 -15.58
N ASN A 31 25.92 17.38 -15.75
CA ASN A 31 25.03 18.38 -16.31
C ASN A 31 25.14 18.36 -17.84
N GLU A 32 24.47 17.41 -18.49
CA GLU A 32 24.53 17.24 -19.97
C GLU A 32 23.96 18.45 -20.73
N ASN A 33 23.25 19.35 -20.05
CA ASN A 33 22.63 20.54 -20.65
C ASN A 33 23.53 21.77 -20.66
N ASN A 34 24.75 21.70 -20.13
CA ASN A 34 25.73 22.79 -20.26
C ASN A 34 26.97 22.30 -21.05
N ASN A 35 27.48 23.14 -21.95
CA ASN A 35 28.75 22.87 -22.65
C ASN A 35 29.97 23.04 -21.71
N LEU A 36 29.80 22.88 -20.39
CA LEU A 36 30.76 23.27 -19.37
C LEU A 36 31.29 22.06 -18.58
N ASP A 37 31.06 20.81 -19.01
CA ASP A 37 31.61 19.59 -18.39
C ASP A 37 31.45 19.54 -16.84
N ASP A 38 30.37 20.12 -16.32
CA ASP A 38 30.09 20.16 -14.89
C ASP A 38 29.51 18.83 -14.40
N ILE A 39 29.93 18.44 -13.19
CA ILE A 39 29.52 17.22 -12.52
C ILE A 39 29.02 17.51 -11.12
N ASN A 40 28.03 16.73 -10.68
CA ASN A 40 27.57 16.70 -9.30
C ASN A 40 28.34 15.64 -8.53
N VAL A 41 28.88 16.03 -7.38
CA VAL A 41 29.74 15.18 -6.55
C VAL A 41 29.22 15.15 -5.12
N ALA A 42 28.93 13.97 -4.60
CA ALA A 42 28.58 13.74 -3.20
C ALA A 42 29.85 13.56 -2.36
N TYR A 43 29.89 14.20 -1.18
CA TYR A 43 31.05 14.16 -0.29
C TYR A 43 31.31 12.76 0.29
N ILE A 44 32.59 12.36 0.38
CA ILE A 44 33.00 11.12 1.05
C ILE A 44 33.91 11.44 2.25
N THR A 45 33.66 10.76 3.39
CA THR A 45 34.49 10.83 4.60
C THR A 45 34.87 9.44 5.10
N SER A 46 36.01 9.31 5.78
CA SER A 46 36.44 8.07 6.45
C SER A 46 35.92 7.95 7.89
N GLU A 47 35.11 8.89 8.37
CA GLU A 47 34.56 8.95 9.72
C GLU A 47 33.33 8.04 9.87
N VAL A 48 33.50 6.73 9.60
CA VAL A 48 32.41 5.75 9.59
C VAL A 48 31.65 5.74 10.92
N ASP A 49 32.38 5.68 12.05
CA ASP A 49 31.77 5.62 13.39
C ASP A 49 30.90 6.85 13.72
N SER A 50 31.24 8.01 13.14
CA SER A 50 30.47 9.24 13.35
C SER A 50 29.17 9.29 12.57
N TYR A 51 29.02 8.44 11.54
CA TYR A 51 27.91 8.46 10.58
C TYR A 51 27.21 7.12 10.40
N ALA A 52 27.60 6.08 11.15
CA ALA A 52 27.06 4.73 11.02
C ALA A 52 25.52 4.66 11.17
N TYR A 53 24.92 5.59 11.91
CA TYR A 53 23.48 5.70 12.13
C TYR A 53 22.85 6.96 11.52
N ASP A 54 23.61 7.74 10.74
CA ASP A 54 23.10 8.94 10.08
C ASP A 54 22.18 8.52 8.91
N PRO A 55 20.91 8.95 8.87
CA PRO A 55 19.99 8.56 7.81
C PRO A 55 20.39 9.08 6.43
N TYR A 56 21.38 9.96 6.31
CA TYR A 56 21.91 10.53 5.06
C TYR A 56 23.33 10.02 4.73
N ALA A 57 23.75 8.94 5.38
CA ALA A 57 25.03 8.27 5.17
C ALA A 57 24.86 6.91 4.48
N ILE A 58 25.77 6.58 3.57
CA ILE A 58 25.91 5.25 2.97
C ILE A 58 27.36 4.79 3.11
N VAL A 59 27.56 3.64 3.75
CA VAL A 59 28.89 3.03 3.90
C VAL A 59 29.32 2.39 2.57
N ILE A 60 30.58 2.66 2.20
CA ILE A 60 31.33 2.03 1.13
C ILE A 60 32.45 1.20 1.76
N THR A 61 32.41 -0.10 1.48
CA THR A 61 33.44 -1.06 1.83
C THR A 61 34.29 -1.42 0.59
N LYS A 62 35.29 -2.28 0.76
CA LYS A 62 36.12 -2.73 -0.37
C LYS A 62 35.33 -3.51 -1.42
N ASP A 63 34.32 -4.27 -0.99
CA ASP A 63 33.49 -5.11 -1.88
C ASP A 63 32.56 -4.26 -2.76
N ASP A 64 32.40 -2.98 -2.41
CA ASP A 64 31.61 -2.03 -3.16
C ASP A 64 32.37 -1.36 -4.32
N LEU A 65 33.68 -1.60 -4.44
CA LEU A 65 34.54 -1.01 -5.46
C LEU A 65 34.64 -1.92 -6.69
N GLY A 66 34.37 -1.37 -7.88
CA GLY A 66 34.56 -2.06 -9.15
C GLY A 66 35.97 -1.88 -9.73
N GLU A 67 36.60 -0.74 -9.47
CA GLU A 67 37.95 -0.42 -9.93
C GLU A 67 38.66 0.49 -8.91
N GLY A 68 39.97 0.34 -8.74
CA GLY A 68 40.76 1.16 -7.83
C GLY A 68 40.56 0.78 -6.36
N ALA A 69 40.98 1.66 -5.44
CA ALA A 69 40.89 1.41 -4.01
C ALA A 69 40.72 2.69 -3.20
N LEU A 70 39.96 2.58 -2.11
CA LEU A 70 39.99 3.54 -1.00
C LEU A 70 40.92 3.02 0.10
N LYS A 71 41.66 3.94 0.75
CA LYS A 71 42.59 3.59 1.84
C LYS A 71 41.87 3.09 3.09
N HIS A 72 40.65 3.57 3.32
CA HIS A 72 39.83 3.27 4.49
C HIS A 72 38.40 3.02 4.02
N GLU A 73 37.65 2.26 4.81
CA GLU A 73 36.20 2.28 4.72
C GLU A 73 35.70 3.71 4.86
N SER A 74 34.69 4.04 4.08
CA SER A 74 34.27 5.41 3.90
C SER A 74 32.76 5.51 3.81
N VAL A 75 32.24 6.73 3.97
CA VAL A 75 30.82 7.05 3.96
C VAL A 75 30.56 8.12 2.92
N VAL A 76 29.60 7.89 2.03
CA VAL A 76 29.01 8.90 1.15
C VAL A 76 27.94 9.68 1.91
N ARG A 77 27.99 11.00 1.83
CA ARG A 77 26.99 11.92 2.40
C ARG A 77 26.06 12.42 1.32
N VAL A 78 24.81 11.95 1.34
CA VAL A 78 23.80 12.30 0.31
C VAL A 78 23.21 13.70 0.51
N ASP A 79 23.39 14.27 1.69
CA ASP A 79 23.01 15.62 2.09
C ASP A 79 24.10 16.67 1.77
N LYS A 80 25.27 16.25 1.25
CA LYS A 80 26.42 17.11 0.94
C LYS A 80 26.86 16.93 -0.50
N ILE A 81 26.17 17.62 -1.41
CA ILE A 81 26.44 17.58 -2.85
C ILE A 81 26.94 18.94 -3.31
N ILE A 82 27.99 18.95 -4.13
CA ILE A 82 28.50 20.15 -4.81
C ILE A 82 28.57 19.93 -6.32
N THR A 83 28.49 21.01 -7.08
CA THR A 83 28.74 21.02 -8.53
C THR A 83 30.14 21.56 -8.78
N VAL A 84 30.92 20.85 -9.59
CA VAL A 84 32.30 21.22 -9.94
C VAL A 84 32.58 20.90 -11.40
N HIS A 85 33.56 21.59 -11.99
CA HIS A 85 34.06 21.27 -13.32
C HIS A 85 34.84 19.94 -13.32
N ALA A 86 34.64 19.07 -14.31
CA ALA A 86 35.29 17.76 -14.34
C ALA A 86 36.84 17.82 -14.37
N GLU A 87 37.43 18.86 -14.95
CA GLU A 87 38.90 18.98 -15.08
C GLU A 87 39.65 19.12 -13.75
N ILE A 88 38.99 19.65 -12.71
CA ILE A 88 39.62 19.80 -11.38
C ILE A 88 39.54 18.51 -10.55
N CYS A 89 38.92 17.46 -11.10
CA CYS A 89 38.73 16.19 -10.43
C CYS A 89 39.71 15.14 -10.97
N ARG A 90 40.33 14.40 -10.04
CA ARG A 90 41.18 13.25 -10.40
C ARG A 90 40.52 11.95 -9.94
N LYS A 91 40.16 11.07 -10.88
CA LYS A 91 39.63 9.73 -10.59
C LYS A 91 40.63 8.90 -9.78
N VAL A 92 40.14 8.19 -8.78
CA VAL A 92 40.92 7.28 -7.92
C VAL A 92 40.31 5.89 -7.77
N ALA A 93 39.00 5.76 -7.94
CA ALA A 93 38.29 4.48 -7.88
C ALA A 93 36.93 4.60 -8.59
N THR A 94 36.19 3.48 -8.66
CA THR A 94 34.81 3.42 -9.15
C THR A 94 34.02 2.50 -8.23
N ILE A 95 32.82 2.89 -7.81
CA ILE A 95 31.90 1.97 -7.10
C ILE A 95 31.15 1.08 -8.09
N ASN A 96 30.70 -0.08 -7.62
CA ASN A 96 29.88 -0.99 -8.43
C ASN A 96 28.46 -0.42 -8.66
N ALA A 97 27.79 -0.94 -9.68
CA ALA A 97 26.46 -0.45 -10.10
C ALA A 97 25.40 -0.58 -8.99
N LYS A 98 25.47 -1.64 -8.18
CA LYS A 98 24.53 -1.86 -7.06
C LYS A 98 24.66 -0.77 -6.00
N LYS A 99 25.90 -0.43 -5.60
CA LYS A 99 26.15 0.63 -4.63
C LYS A 99 25.81 2.01 -5.20
N LEU A 100 26.05 2.24 -6.49
CA LEU A 100 25.65 3.48 -7.15
C LEU A 100 24.13 3.67 -7.13
N ASP A 101 23.36 2.62 -7.46
CA ASP A 101 21.90 2.65 -7.37
C ASP A 101 21.42 2.96 -5.95
N GLU A 102 22.00 2.33 -4.92
CA GLU A 102 21.70 2.62 -3.51
C GLU A 102 21.91 4.10 -3.17
N VAL A 103 23.03 4.70 -3.61
CA VAL A 103 23.33 6.11 -3.39
C VAL A 103 22.34 7.03 -4.11
N LEU A 104 22.08 6.79 -5.39
CA LEU A 104 21.16 7.62 -6.18
C LEU A 104 19.72 7.54 -5.66
N ARG A 105 19.26 6.36 -5.25
CA ARG A 105 17.97 6.18 -4.58
C ARG A 105 17.90 7.01 -3.31
N LYS A 106 18.93 6.94 -2.46
CA LYS A 106 18.97 7.68 -1.20
C LYS A 106 18.97 9.20 -1.38
N ILE A 107 19.73 9.71 -2.36
CA ILE A 107 19.72 11.13 -2.75
C ILE A 107 18.31 11.55 -3.19
N THR A 108 17.67 10.72 -4.02
CA THR A 108 16.31 11.00 -4.50
C THR A 108 15.32 11.10 -3.34
N LEU A 109 15.37 10.16 -2.40
CA LEU A 109 14.49 10.17 -1.22
C LEU A 109 14.78 11.34 -0.27
N TYR A 110 16.03 11.78 -0.16
CA TYR A 110 16.39 13.00 0.58
C TYR A 110 15.76 14.25 -0.04
N ASN A 111 15.79 14.38 -1.36
CA ASN A 111 15.15 15.51 -2.05
C ASN A 111 13.63 15.49 -1.89
N VAL A 112 13.01 14.29 -1.91
CA VAL A 112 11.58 14.12 -1.65
C VAL A 112 11.23 14.56 -0.22
N GLU A 113 12.08 14.27 0.76
CA GLU A 113 11.91 14.73 2.14
C GLU A 113 11.87 16.26 2.24
N ASN A 114 12.87 16.92 1.65
CA ASN A 114 12.97 18.39 1.65
C ASN A 114 11.77 19.04 0.98
N TYR A 115 11.34 18.50 -0.18
CA TYR A 115 10.12 18.97 -0.85
C TYR A 115 8.88 18.79 0.04
N SER A 116 8.74 17.62 0.67
CA SER A 116 7.59 17.29 1.51
C SER A 116 7.50 18.21 2.73
N ALA A 117 8.63 18.52 3.37
CA ALA A 117 8.70 19.42 4.52
C ALA A 117 8.14 20.82 4.20
N GLN A 118 8.40 21.33 2.99
CA GLN A 118 7.90 22.62 2.52
C GLN A 118 6.44 22.55 2.05
N LYS A 119 6.06 21.47 1.34
CA LYS A 119 4.74 21.37 0.71
C LYS A 119 3.62 21.08 1.72
N TYR A 120 3.90 20.27 2.75
CA TYR A 120 2.91 19.77 3.71
C TYR A 120 3.04 20.42 5.08
N THR A 121 3.62 21.63 5.15
CA THR A 121 3.64 22.41 6.39
C THR A 121 2.20 22.72 6.84
N ALA A 122 1.94 22.55 8.13
CA ALA A 122 0.63 22.87 8.70
C ALA A 122 0.26 24.33 8.44
N THR A 123 -0.97 24.56 7.97
CA THR A 123 -1.50 25.91 7.75
C THR A 123 -2.24 26.38 9.00
N ILE A 124 -2.12 27.68 9.30
CA ILE A 124 -2.85 28.29 10.41
C ILE A 124 -4.31 28.50 9.98
N PHE A 125 -5.25 28.13 10.84
CA PHE A 125 -6.67 28.36 10.62
C PHE A 125 -7.00 29.87 10.71
N ILE A 126 -7.71 30.38 9.70
CA ILE A 126 -8.16 31.77 9.63
C ILE A 126 -9.69 31.79 9.52
N PRO A 127 -10.41 32.26 10.57
CA PRO A 127 -11.87 32.36 10.54
C PRO A 127 -12.38 33.13 9.32
N GLY A 128 -13.40 32.59 8.64
CA GLY A 128 -13.98 33.18 7.44
C GLY A 128 -13.15 33.05 6.16
N LYS A 129 -11.95 32.44 6.20
CA LYS A 129 -11.11 32.17 5.02
C LYS A 129 -10.75 30.71 4.85
N SER A 130 -10.36 30.04 5.93
CA SER A 130 -9.99 28.62 5.89
C SER A 130 -11.23 27.76 5.65
N VAL A 131 -11.08 26.77 4.76
CA VAL A 131 -12.11 25.75 4.53
C VAL A 131 -12.08 24.71 5.65
N VAL A 132 -13.26 24.21 6.02
CA VAL A 132 -13.42 23.06 6.92
C VAL A 132 -14.11 21.97 6.11
N PRO A 133 -13.36 21.20 5.31
CA PRO A 133 -13.96 20.15 4.49
C PRO A 133 -14.47 19.03 5.41
N PRO A 134 -15.55 18.32 5.01
CA PRO A 134 -16.12 17.23 5.82
C PRO A 134 -15.16 16.03 5.93
N SER A 135 -14.21 15.90 5.01
CA SER A 135 -13.15 14.88 5.00
C SER A 135 -11.94 15.36 4.20
N GLY A 136 -10.83 14.64 4.28
CA GLY A 136 -9.65 14.92 3.47
C GLY A 136 -8.46 14.04 3.81
N LYS A 137 -7.51 13.97 2.88
CA LYS A 137 -6.26 13.24 3.05
C LYS A 137 -5.22 14.05 3.83
N VAL A 138 -4.47 13.37 4.68
CA VAL A 138 -3.28 13.91 5.35
C VAL A 138 -2.10 13.06 4.90
N LEU A 139 -1.22 13.66 4.08
CA LEU A 139 -0.01 13.01 3.57
C LEU A 139 1.22 13.71 4.14
N GLY A 140 2.31 12.97 4.27
CA GLY A 140 3.62 13.47 4.69
C GLY A 140 4.75 12.89 3.86
N SER A 141 5.97 13.00 4.38
CA SER A 141 7.17 12.54 3.68
C SER A 141 7.18 11.03 3.47
N SER A 142 6.60 10.24 4.37
CA SER A 142 6.57 8.77 4.28
C SER A 142 5.82 8.30 3.03
N GLU A 143 4.63 8.85 2.78
CA GLU A 143 3.80 8.43 1.64
C GLU A 143 4.51 8.77 0.32
N LEU A 144 5.10 9.96 0.22
CA LEU A 144 5.80 10.41 -0.98
C LEU A 144 7.08 9.62 -1.23
N LYS A 145 7.85 9.34 -0.18
CA LYS A 145 9.05 8.49 -0.29
C LYS A 145 8.69 7.09 -0.78
N ASN A 146 7.67 6.46 -0.20
CA ASN A 146 7.24 5.12 -0.62
C ASN A 146 6.75 5.10 -2.09
N MET A 147 5.99 6.11 -2.54
CA MET A 147 5.56 6.20 -3.94
C MET A 147 6.74 6.37 -4.91
N VAL A 148 7.71 7.21 -4.54
CA VAL A 148 8.92 7.41 -5.35
C VAL A 148 9.76 6.14 -5.36
N GLU A 149 9.91 5.48 -4.22
CA GLU A 149 10.66 4.23 -4.13
C GLU A 149 10.05 3.12 -4.99
N ALA A 150 8.71 2.97 -4.97
CA ALA A 150 7.99 2.05 -5.86
C ALA A 150 8.15 2.43 -7.34
N SER A 151 8.19 3.73 -7.65
CA SER A 151 8.43 4.21 -9.02
C SER A 151 9.84 3.87 -9.50
N LEU A 152 10.83 4.00 -8.62
CA LEU A 152 12.23 3.66 -8.90
C LEU A 152 12.45 2.14 -9.07
N ASP A 153 11.59 1.31 -8.48
CA ASP A 153 11.65 -0.15 -8.70
C ASP A 153 11.25 -0.54 -10.12
N GLY A 154 10.37 0.23 -10.76
CA GLY A 154 9.87 -0.07 -12.10
C GLY A 154 9.07 -1.37 -12.21
N TRP A 155 8.66 -1.98 -11.09
CA TRP A 155 7.87 -3.23 -11.08
C TRP A 155 6.42 -3.02 -11.51
N LEU A 156 5.83 -1.89 -11.10
CA LEU A 156 4.49 -1.37 -11.45
C LEU A 156 3.28 -2.22 -11.03
N THR A 157 3.36 -3.55 -11.07
CA THR A 157 2.34 -4.44 -10.52
C THR A 157 2.50 -4.59 -9.01
N THR A 158 1.60 -5.31 -8.35
CA THR A 158 1.74 -5.64 -6.92
C THR A 158 3.04 -6.43 -6.68
N GLY A 159 3.75 -6.09 -5.61
CA GLY A 159 5.01 -6.72 -5.20
C GLY A 159 5.37 -6.28 -3.78
N ARG A 160 6.66 -5.99 -3.50
CA ARG A 160 7.17 -5.76 -2.13
C ARG A 160 6.36 -4.76 -1.28
N PHE A 161 5.83 -3.69 -1.87
CA PHE A 161 5.03 -2.70 -1.12
C PHE A 161 3.62 -3.19 -0.82
N ASN A 162 3.01 -3.93 -1.75
CA ASN A 162 1.69 -4.51 -1.56
C ASN A 162 1.74 -5.60 -0.47
N GLU A 163 2.71 -6.51 -0.55
CA GLU A 163 2.91 -7.57 0.46
C GLU A 163 3.12 -6.99 1.86
N GLN A 164 3.95 -5.93 1.96
CA GLN A 164 4.14 -5.22 3.23
C GLN A 164 2.87 -4.53 3.72
N PHE A 165 2.09 -3.92 2.82
CA PHE A 165 0.84 -3.27 3.17
C PHE A 165 -0.20 -4.28 3.65
N GLU A 166 -0.41 -5.36 2.90
CA GLU A 166 -1.36 -6.42 3.25
C GLU A 166 -1.03 -7.03 4.60
N LYS A 167 0.26 -7.35 4.81
CA LYS A 167 0.73 -7.88 6.09
C LYS A 167 0.49 -6.91 7.25
N LYS A 168 0.91 -5.65 7.12
CA LYS A 168 0.79 -4.67 8.21
C LYS A 168 -0.67 -4.36 8.54
N LEU A 169 -1.53 -4.26 7.52
CA LEU A 169 -2.95 -4.02 7.72
C LEU A 169 -3.63 -5.24 8.34
N ALA A 170 -3.26 -6.45 7.91
CA ALA A 170 -3.76 -7.68 8.50
C ALA A 170 -3.38 -7.80 9.98
N ASP A 171 -2.11 -7.51 10.32
CA ASP A 171 -1.60 -7.48 11.69
C ASP A 171 -2.32 -6.41 12.55
N PHE A 172 -2.58 -5.23 11.99
CA PHE A 172 -3.30 -4.14 12.69
C PHE A 172 -4.75 -4.53 13.01
N ILE A 173 -5.47 -5.13 12.06
CA ILE A 173 -6.87 -5.56 12.23
C ILE A 173 -6.96 -6.82 13.09
N GLY A 174 -5.94 -7.68 13.05
CA GLY A 174 -5.97 -9.01 13.67
C GLY A 174 -6.68 -10.06 12.80
N ILE A 175 -6.52 -9.98 11.47
CA ILE A 175 -7.13 -10.90 10.50
C ILE A 175 -6.05 -11.77 9.83
N LYS A 176 -6.38 -13.01 9.43
CA LYS A 176 -5.41 -13.94 8.83
C LYS A 176 -5.09 -13.66 7.36
N HIS A 177 -6.09 -13.28 6.58
CA HIS A 177 -5.96 -13.11 5.13
C HIS A 177 -6.52 -11.75 4.72
N LEU A 178 -5.76 -11.05 3.88
CA LEU A 178 -6.13 -9.74 3.36
C LEU A 178 -5.53 -9.59 1.96
N ILE A 179 -6.37 -9.20 1.01
CA ILE A 179 -5.98 -8.92 -0.37
C ILE A 179 -6.39 -7.50 -0.77
N THR A 180 -5.50 -6.78 -1.44
CA THR A 180 -5.82 -5.46 -1.99
C THR A 180 -6.62 -5.57 -3.29
N VAL A 181 -7.43 -4.55 -3.53
CA VAL A 181 -8.20 -4.31 -4.76
C VAL A 181 -8.19 -2.81 -5.08
N ASN A 182 -8.70 -2.41 -6.24
CA ASN A 182 -8.59 -1.03 -6.73
C ASN A 182 -9.55 -0.01 -6.08
N SER A 183 -10.54 -0.44 -5.29
CA SER A 183 -11.43 0.48 -4.54
C SER A 183 -12.20 -0.27 -3.44
N GLY A 184 -12.79 0.44 -2.48
CA GLY A 184 -13.76 -0.15 -1.53
C GLY A 184 -14.99 -0.74 -2.24
N SER A 185 -15.45 -0.13 -3.32
CA SER A 185 -16.55 -0.66 -4.14
C SER A 185 -16.21 -2.00 -4.79
N SER A 186 -14.99 -2.14 -5.30
CA SER A 186 -14.48 -3.41 -5.81
C SER A 186 -14.27 -4.43 -4.70
N ALA A 187 -13.93 -3.99 -3.49
CA ALA A 187 -13.84 -4.87 -2.33
C ALA A 187 -15.22 -5.47 -2.02
N ASN A 188 -16.27 -4.65 -1.97
CA ASN A 188 -17.66 -5.13 -1.82
C ASN A 188 -18.07 -6.08 -2.94
N LEU A 189 -17.68 -5.77 -4.19
CA LEU A 189 -17.95 -6.63 -5.33
C LEU A 189 -17.28 -8.01 -5.19
N VAL A 190 -15.98 -8.04 -4.88
CA VAL A 190 -15.20 -9.28 -4.72
C VAL A 190 -15.68 -10.06 -3.50
N ALA A 191 -15.93 -9.40 -2.38
CA ALA A 191 -16.43 -10.05 -1.16
C ALA A 191 -17.79 -10.72 -1.40
N PHE A 192 -18.71 -10.03 -2.08
CA PHE A 192 -20.01 -10.60 -2.42
C PHE A 192 -19.90 -11.77 -3.40
N ASN A 193 -19.17 -11.61 -4.51
CA ASN A 193 -19.02 -12.68 -5.52
C ASN A 193 -18.26 -13.89 -4.98
N THR A 194 -17.38 -13.71 -4.01
CA THR A 194 -16.76 -14.83 -3.28
C THR A 194 -17.81 -15.78 -2.73
N LEU A 195 -18.89 -15.24 -2.17
CA LEU A 195 -19.99 -16.02 -1.58
C LEU A 195 -20.90 -16.70 -2.61
N THR A 196 -20.73 -16.42 -3.92
CA THR A 196 -21.50 -17.06 -5.00
C THR A 196 -20.79 -18.26 -5.61
N SER A 197 -19.56 -18.54 -5.17
CA SER A 197 -18.73 -19.61 -5.74
C SER A 197 -19.34 -20.99 -5.51
N SER A 198 -19.37 -21.82 -6.55
CA SER A 198 -19.83 -23.22 -6.46
C SER A 198 -19.00 -24.06 -5.49
N LYS A 199 -17.76 -23.64 -5.18
CA LYS A 199 -16.90 -24.28 -4.17
C LYS A 199 -17.48 -24.20 -2.75
N LEU A 200 -18.48 -23.34 -2.51
CA LEU A 200 -19.19 -23.21 -1.24
C LEU A 200 -20.43 -24.12 -1.12
N GLY A 201 -20.70 -24.95 -2.14
CA GLY A 201 -21.80 -25.91 -2.13
C GLY A 201 -23.17 -25.25 -1.91
N ASP A 202 -23.97 -25.82 -1.02
CA ASP A 202 -25.35 -25.36 -0.77
C ASP A 202 -25.43 -23.99 -0.06
N ARG A 203 -24.32 -23.54 0.55
CA ARG A 203 -24.24 -22.22 1.19
C ARG A 203 -23.91 -21.13 0.17
N ALA A 204 -23.55 -21.46 -1.07
CA ALA A 204 -23.33 -20.47 -2.12
C ALA A 204 -24.60 -19.64 -2.38
N ILE A 205 -24.44 -18.33 -2.51
CA ILE A 205 -25.52 -17.42 -2.91
C ILE A 205 -25.85 -17.67 -4.39
N LYS A 206 -27.13 -17.88 -4.69
CA LYS A 206 -27.66 -18.10 -6.03
C LYS A 206 -28.50 -16.91 -6.48
N LYS A 207 -28.74 -16.82 -7.79
CA LYS A 207 -29.65 -15.80 -8.33
C LYS A 207 -31.05 -15.97 -7.72
N GLY A 208 -31.65 -14.86 -7.30
CA GLY A 208 -32.93 -14.82 -6.63
C GLY A 208 -32.89 -15.10 -5.13
N ASP A 209 -31.73 -15.43 -4.55
CA ASP A 209 -31.55 -15.48 -3.09
C ASP A 209 -31.59 -14.06 -2.50
N GLU A 210 -31.97 -13.96 -1.24
CA GLU A 210 -32.18 -12.68 -0.54
C GLU A 210 -30.96 -12.33 0.32
N VAL A 211 -30.63 -11.04 0.34
CA VAL A 211 -29.53 -10.48 1.13
C VAL A 211 -30.06 -9.29 1.91
N ILE A 212 -30.03 -9.40 3.24
CA ILE A 212 -30.52 -8.33 4.11
C ILE A 212 -29.49 -7.21 4.18
N GLY A 213 -29.96 -5.98 4.05
CA GLY A 213 -29.17 -4.76 4.20
C GLY A 213 -30.06 -3.58 4.62
N VAL A 214 -29.56 -2.37 4.46
CA VAL A 214 -30.29 -1.12 4.74
C VAL A 214 -30.34 -0.24 3.49
N ALA A 215 -31.43 0.52 3.34
CA ALA A 215 -31.57 1.47 2.23
C ALA A 215 -30.79 2.77 2.47
N ALA A 216 -30.62 3.16 3.73
CA ALA A 216 -29.83 4.32 4.13
C ALA A 216 -28.33 3.95 4.23
N GLY A 217 -27.66 3.88 3.10
CA GLY A 217 -26.24 3.53 3.02
C GLY A 217 -25.57 4.02 1.74
N PHE A 218 -24.38 3.49 1.46
CA PHE A 218 -23.64 3.79 0.23
C PHE A 218 -24.04 2.80 -0.89
N PRO A 219 -24.22 3.23 -2.15
CA PRO A 219 -24.75 2.38 -3.21
C PRO A 219 -23.93 1.11 -3.44
N THR A 220 -22.60 1.18 -3.36
CA THR A 220 -21.74 0.01 -3.65
C THR A 220 -21.68 -1.01 -2.53
N THR A 221 -22.35 -0.78 -1.40
CA THR A 221 -22.65 -1.84 -0.42
C THR A 221 -23.77 -2.75 -0.91
N VAL A 222 -24.71 -2.24 -1.72
CA VAL A 222 -25.87 -2.99 -2.22
C VAL A 222 -25.72 -3.44 -3.68
N ASN A 223 -25.06 -2.65 -4.52
CA ASN A 223 -24.93 -2.92 -5.95
C ASN A 223 -24.43 -4.34 -6.30
N PRO A 224 -23.44 -4.94 -5.60
CA PRO A 224 -22.99 -6.30 -5.91
C PRO A 224 -24.10 -7.35 -5.84
N ILE A 225 -25.05 -7.18 -4.91
CA ILE A 225 -26.22 -8.04 -4.72
C ILE A 225 -27.07 -8.03 -6.00
N VAL A 226 -27.41 -6.83 -6.47
CA VAL A 226 -28.25 -6.61 -7.66
C VAL A 226 -27.51 -7.05 -8.94
N GLN A 227 -26.23 -6.72 -9.07
CA GLN A 227 -25.41 -7.04 -10.24
C GLN A 227 -25.31 -8.55 -10.48
N PHE A 228 -25.20 -9.34 -9.42
CA PHE A 228 -25.21 -10.80 -9.51
C PHE A 228 -26.60 -11.38 -9.85
N GLY A 229 -27.66 -10.67 -9.43
CA GLY A 229 -29.06 -11.10 -9.56
C GLY A 229 -29.64 -11.70 -8.27
N ALA A 230 -29.07 -11.40 -7.11
CA ALA A 230 -29.70 -11.60 -5.80
C ALA A 230 -30.66 -10.44 -5.48
N ILE A 231 -31.49 -10.59 -4.45
CA ILE A 231 -32.54 -9.64 -4.07
C ILE A 231 -32.18 -8.94 -2.76
N PRO A 232 -31.93 -7.62 -2.76
CA PRO A 232 -31.78 -6.86 -1.53
C PRO A 232 -33.09 -6.83 -0.75
N VAL A 233 -33.03 -7.14 0.55
CA VAL A 233 -34.15 -7.01 1.49
C VAL A 233 -33.77 -5.94 2.50
N PHE A 234 -34.48 -4.82 2.46
CA PHE A 234 -34.15 -3.66 3.28
C PHE A 234 -34.87 -3.69 4.63
N VAL A 235 -34.09 -3.42 5.67
CA VAL A 235 -34.56 -3.15 7.03
C VAL A 235 -34.24 -1.69 7.35
N ASP A 236 -35.07 -1.06 8.18
CA ASP A 236 -34.90 0.34 8.55
C ASP A 236 -33.69 0.56 9.49
N VAL A 237 -33.29 1.81 9.67
CA VAL A 237 -32.16 2.23 10.51
C VAL A 237 -32.62 2.87 11.82
N ASP A 238 -31.79 2.75 12.86
CA ASP A 238 -31.93 3.52 14.08
C ASP A 238 -31.38 4.95 13.85
N LEU A 239 -32.21 5.97 14.09
CA LEU A 239 -31.86 7.38 13.84
C LEU A 239 -30.74 7.93 14.73
N LYS A 240 -30.43 7.30 15.87
CA LYS A 240 -29.37 7.76 16.78
C LYS A 240 -28.01 7.22 16.37
N THR A 241 -27.98 5.99 15.87
CA THR A 241 -26.74 5.30 15.50
C THR A 241 -26.46 5.36 14.00
N HIS A 242 -27.47 5.66 13.18
CA HIS A 242 -27.49 5.57 11.71
C HIS A 242 -27.18 4.18 11.15
N ASN A 243 -27.14 3.15 12.00
CA ASN A 243 -26.98 1.77 11.61
C ASN A 243 -28.34 1.06 11.57
N VAL A 244 -28.36 -0.17 11.05
CA VAL A 244 -29.55 -1.03 11.03
C VAL A 244 -30.24 -1.08 12.40
N ASP A 245 -31.57 -0.97 12.43
CA ASP A 245 -32.35 -1.37 13.60
C ASP A 245 -32.34 -2.90 13.70
N ALA A 246 -31.44 -3.40 14.54
CA ALA A 246 -31.22 -4.83 14.71
C ALA A 246 -32.47 -5.58 15.21
N SER A 247 -33.46 -4.89 15.80
CA SER A 247 -34.71 -5.52 16.26
C SER A 247 -35.63 -5.94 15.12
N LEU A 248 -35.47 -5.34 13.94
CA LEU A 248 -36.29 -5.59 12.77
C LEU A 248 -35.70 -6.67 11.84
N VAL A 249 -34.42 -7.03 12.02
CA VAL A 249 -33.68 -7.92 11.10
C VAL A 249 -34.24 -9.34 11.09
N GLU A 250 -34.56 -9.90 12.27
CA GLU A 250 -35.04 -11.29 12.36
C GLU A 250 -36.36 -11.50 11.60
N ALA A 251 -37.25 -10.49 11.60
CA ALA A 251 -38.52 -10.54 10.88
C ALA A 251 -38.36 -10.49 9.35
N ALA A 252 -37.22 -9.99 8.86
CA ALA A 252 -36.90 -9.92 7.44
C ALA A 252 -36.26 -11.21 6.91
N ILE A 253 -35.91 -12.17 7.78
CA ILE A 253 -35.32 -13.45 7.38
C ILE A 253 -36.40 -14.36 6.81
N GLY A 254 -36.31 -14.62 5.51
CA GLY A 254 -37.17 -15.53 4.76
C GLY A 254 -36.46 -16.82 4.33
N PRO A 255 -37.19 -17.74 3.66
CA PRO A 255 -36.64 -19.03 3.22
C PRO A 255 -35.55 -18.89 2.13
N LYS A 256 -35.44 -17.72 1.49
CA LYS A 256 -34.42 -17.42 0.48
C LYS A 256 -33.25 -16.59 1.03
N THR A 257 -33.31 -16.16 2.28
CA THR A 257 -32.25 -15.35 2.88
C THR A 257 -30.96 -16.17 2.99
N LYS A 258 -29.87 -15.63 2.46
CA LYS A 258 -28.55 -16.26 2.48
C LYS A 258 -27.48 -15.44 3.19
N ALA A 259 -27.64 -14.14 3.26
CA ALA A 259 -26.62 -13.26 3.81
C ALA A 259 -27.21 -12.00 4.45
N ILE A 260 -26.42 -11.42 5.33
CA ILE A 260 -26.56 -10.06 5.82
C ILE A 260 -25.30 -9.30 5.37
N MET A 261 -25.47 -8.19 4.65
CA MET A 261 -24.38 -7.33 4.19
C MET A 261 -24.64 -5.90 4.64
N LEU A 262 -23.81 -5.42 5.57
CA LEU A 262 -24.03 -4.15 6.27
C LEU A 262 -22.74 -3.38 6.41
N ALA A 263 -22.84 -2.05 6.26
CA ALA A 263 -21.75 -1.14 6.57
C ALA A 263 -21.79 -0.70 8.04
N HIS A 264 -20.62 -0.54 8.65
CA HIS A 264 -20.48 0.18 9.92
C HIS A 264 -20.53 1.68 9.63
N THR A 265 -21.75 2.21 9.56
CA THR A 265 -22.06 3.52 8.97
C THR A 265 -21.28 4.65 9.66
N LEU A 266 -20.52 5.41 8.87
CA LEU A 266 -19.69 6.54 9.33
C LEU A 266 -18.74 6.17 10.49
N GLY A 267 -18.27 4.93 10.53
CA GLY A 267 -17.33 4.44 11.53
C GLY A 267 -17.97 3.97 12.83
N ASN A 268 -19.28 4.12 12.99
CA ASN A 268 -20.01 3.62 14.13
C ASN A 268 -20.35 2.13 13.92
N PRO A 269 -19.90 1.19 14.76
CA PRO A 269 -20.25 -0.21 14.59
C PRO A 269 -21.75 -0.47 14.79
N PHE A 270 -22.40 -1.16 13.85
CA PHE A 270 -23.73 -1.72 14.08
C PHE A 270 -23.71 -2.77 15.22
N ASN A 271 -24.90 -3.17 15.70
CA ASN A 271 -25.03 -4.10 16.83
C ASN A 271 -24.58 -5.53 16.46
N LEU A 272 -23.26 -5.74 16.48
CA LEU A 272 -22.62 -6.99 16.08
C LEU A 272 -23.04 -8.18 16.94
N ASN A 273 -23.39 -7.99 18.21
CA ASN A 273 -23.88 -9.10 19.04
C ASN A 273 -25.16 -9.70 18.45
N VAL A 274 -26.13 -8.85 18.10
CA VAL A 274 -27.44 -9.29 17.60
C VAL A 274 -27.30 -9.83 16.18
N ILE A 275 -26.62 -9.08 15.30
CA ILE A 275 -26.45 -9.48 13.89
C ILE A 275 -25.69 -10.80 13.78
N LYS A 276 -24.59 -10.96 14.52
CA LYS A 276 -23.81 -12.21 14.49
C LYS A 276 -24.63 -13.40 15.00
N ALA A 277 -25.37 -13.22 16.10
CA ALA A 277 -26.24 -14.27 16.65
C ALA A 277 -27.33 -14.70 15.65
N LEU A 278 -27.91 -13.77 14.89
CA LEU A 278 -28.85 -14.08 13.82
C LEU A 278 -28.19 -14.85 12.67
N CYS A 279 -27.01 -14.42 12.22
CA CYS A 279 -26.26 -15.14 11.18
C CYS A 279 -25.95 -16.59 11.61
N GLU A 280 -25.56 -16.81 12.87
CA GLU A 280 -25.32 -18.16 13.40
C GLU A 280 -26.60 -18.98 13.50
N LYS A 281 -27.68 -18.41 14.04
CA LYS A 281 -28.98 -19.09 14.20
C LYS A 281 -29.57 -19.56 12.88
N TYR A 282 -29.45 -18.75 11.82
CA TYR A 282 -30.06 -19.01 10.51
C TYR A 282 -29.04 -19.49 9.46
N ASN A 283 -27.78 -19.73 9.85
CA ASN A 283 -26.68 -20.14 8.96
C ASN A 283 -26.47 -19.19 7.77
N LEU A 284 -26.60 -17.88 8.00
CA LEU A 284 -26.41 -16.83 7.00
C LEU A 284 -24.94 -16.44 6.91
N TRP A 285 -24.51 -15.96 5.75
CA TRP A 285 -23.25 -15.23 5.64
C TRP A 285 -23.35 -13.84 6.28
N LEU A 286 -22.25 -13.37 6.85
CA LEU A 286 -22.11 -11.98 7.28
C LEU A 286 -20.98 -11.30 6.50
N VAL A 287 -21.32 -10.26 5.75
CA VAL A 287 -20.37 -9.36 5.10
C VAL A 287 -20.31 -8.05 5.88
N GLU A 288 -19.15 -7.74 6.45
CA GLU A 288 -18.91 -6.46 7.13
C GLU A 288 -18.28 -5.46 6.15
N ASP A 289 -19.04 -4.45 5.74
CA ASP A 289 -18.50 -3.32 5.00
C ASP A 289 -17.87 -2.32 5.98
N CYS A 290 -16.54 -2.35 6.06
CA CYS A 290 -15.75 -1.49 6.95
C CYS A 290 -15.09 -0.35 6.19
N CYS A 291 -15.58 0.03 4.99
CA CYS A 291 -15.01 1.13 4.20
C CYS A 291 -14.82 2.38 5.07
N ASP A 292 -15.86 2.77 5.80
CA ASP A 292 -15.86 3.92 6.69
C ASP A 292 -15.51 3.59 8.16
N ALA A 293 -14.94 2.43 8.47
CA ALA A 293 -14.78 1.98 9.87
C ALA A 293 -13.42 1.34 10.20
N LEU A 294 -12.38 1.64 9.41
CA LEU A 294 -11.03 1.19 9.71
C LEU A 294 -10.57 1.68 11.09
N GLY A 295 -10.22 0.75 11.98
CA GLY A 295 -9.77 1.03 13.34
C GLY A 295 -10.90 1.10 14.37
N ALA A 296 -12.17 1.11 13.97
CA ALA A 296 -13.28 0.98 14.90
C ALA A 296 -13.22 -0.38 15.62
N THR A 297 -13.71 -0.42 16.85
CA THR A 297 -13.77 -1.64 17.65
C THR A 297 -15.17 -1.82 18.23
N TYR A 298 -15.55 -3.08 18.39
CA TYR A 298 -16.75 -3.49 19.09
C TYR A 298 -16.35 -4.43 20.22
N LYS A 299 -16.62 -4.03 21.47
CA LYS A 299 -16.17 -4.76 22.69
C LYS A 299 -14.66 -5.08 22.68
N GLY A 300 -13.83 -4.16 22.18
CA GLY A 300 -12.37 -4.28 22.16
C GLY A 300 -11.80 -5.12 21.01
N GLN A 301 -12.64 -5.68 20.12
CA GLN A 301 -12.21 -6.39 18.92
C GLN A 301 -12.49 -5.51 17.68
N HIS A 302 -11.56 -5.48 16.72
CA HIS A 302 -11.72 -4.69 15.49
C HIS A 302 -12.91 -5.16 14.67
N VAL A 303 -13.69 -4.20 14.14
CA VAL A 303 -14.76 -4.51 13.17
C VAL A 303 -14.16 -5.09 11.89
N GLY A 304 -14.96 -5.89 11.18
CA GLY A 304 -14.48 -6.67 10.03
C GLY A 304 -13.84 -8.01 10.38
N THR A 305 -13.81 -8.36 11.68
CA THR A 305 -13.31 -9.65 12.17
C THR A 305 -14.40 -10.56 12.76
N PHE A 306 -15.66 -10.13 12.71
CA PHE A 306 -16.82 -10.84 13.27
C PHE A 306 -17.56 -11.64 12.18
N GLY A 307 -17.63 -11.10 10.97
CA GLY A 307 -18.24 -11.68 9.80
C GLY A 307 -17.38 -12.76 9.15
N ASP A 308 -17.89 -13.30 8.05
CA ASP A 308 -17.18 -14.29 7.25
C ASP A 308 -16.17 -13.62 6.31
N ILE A 309 -16.50 -12.43 5.81
CA ILE A 309 -15.66 -11.63 4.91
C ILE A 309 -15.95 -10.15 5.11
N ALA A 310 -14.93 -9.31 4.98
CA ALA A 310 -15.05 -7.89 5.24
C ALA A 310 -14.29 -7.07 4.20
N THR A 311 -14.61 -5.78 4.13
CA THR A 311 -14.10 -4.88 3.11
C THR A 311 -13.64 -3.55 3.70
N CYS A 312 -12.68 -2.89 3.04
CA CYS A 312 -12.20 -1.57 3.44
C CYS A 312 -11.87 -0.73 2.19
N SER A 313 -11.88 0.60 2.35
CA SER A 313 -11.66 1.58 1.29
C SER A 313 -10.49 2.52 1.62
N PHE A 314 -9.72 2.87 0.59
CA PHE A 314 -8.58 3.79 0.68
C PHE A 314 -8.74 5.01 -0.23
N TYR A 315 -9.99 5.39 -0.55
CA TYR A 315 -10.29 6.65 -1.22
C TYR A 315 -9.99 7.86 -0.29
N PRO A 316 -9.64 9.07 -0.77
CA PRO A 316 -9.06 10.13 0.05
C PRO A 316 -9.94 10.70 1.16
N ALA A 317 -11.23 10.37 1.18
CA ALA A 317 -12.15 10.72 2.25
C ALA A 317 -12.04 9.80 3.49
N HIS A 318 -11.41 8.63 3.36
CA HIS A 318 -11.35 7.60 4.40
C HIS A 318 -10.12 7.74 5.32
N HIS A 319 -10.02 6.86 6.32
CA HIS A 319 -9.02 6.86 7.39
C HIS A 319 -7.56 6.87 6.92
N ILE A 320 -7.26 6.12 5.85
CA ILE A 320 -5.97 6.09 5.16
C ILE A 320 -6.24 6.09 3.65
N THR A 321 -5.25 6.46 2.82
CA THR A 321 -5.47 6.56 1.37
C THR A 321 -4.33 6.07 0.50
N MET A 322 -4.71 5.52 -0.66
CA MET A 322 -3.82 5.22 -1.80
C MET A 322 -4.15 6.11 -3.02
N GLY A 323 -4.96 7.15 -2.84
CA GLY A 323 -5.68 7.78 -3.95
C GLY A 323 -6.89 6.94 -4.32
N GLU A 324 -6.67 5.77 -4.92
CA GLU A 324 -7.70 4.76 -5.16
C GLU A 324 -7.22 3.41 -4.62
N GLY A 325 -8.08 2.69 -3.93
CA GLY A 325 -7.74 1.41 -3.35
C GLY A 325 -8.79 0.87 -2.40
N GLY A 326 -8.72 -0.42 -2.12
CA GLY A 326 -9.50 -1.10 -1.10
C GLY A 326 -8.88 -2.44 -0.73
N ALA A 327 -9.49 -3.13 0.22
CA ALA A 327 -9.06 -4.47 0.61
C ALA A 327 -10.25 -5.35 0.93
N VAL A 328 -10.10 -6.64 0.66
CA VAL A 328 -10.99 -7.72 1.11
C VAL A 328 -10.22 -8.55 2.13
N PHE A 329 -10.84 -8.88 3.26
CA PHE A 329 -10.16 -9.65 4.30
C PHE A 329 -11.09 -10.65 4.99
N THR A 330 -10.50 -11.74 5.46
CA THR A 330 -11.22 -12.88 6.04
C THR A 330 -10.29 -13.76 6.88
N ASN A 331 -10.87 -14.50 7.82
CA ASN A 331 -10.16 -15.56 8.55
C ASN A 331 -10.27 -16.93 7.89
N ASN A 332 -11.04 -17.06 6.80
CA ASN A 332 -11.30 -18.31 6.11
C ASN A 332 -10.42 -18.43 4.85
N ALA A 333 -9.48 -19.38 4.86
CA ALA A 333 -8.57 -19.63 3.74
C ALA A 333 -9.29 -19.98 2.43
N GLN A 334 -10.42 -20.70 2.50
CA GLN A 334 -11.22 -21.03 1.31
C GLN A 334 -11.82 -19.77 0.68
N LEU A 335 -12.35 -18.86 1.50
CA LEU A 335 -12.88 -17.58 1.02
C LEU A 335 -11.76 -16.71 0.43
N ASN A 336 -10.56 -16.71 1.05
CA ASN A 336 -9.41 -15.99 0.51
C ASN A 336 -9.04 -16.47 -0.90
N THR A 337 -8.88 -17.78 -1.10
CA THR A 337 -8.54 -18.34 -2.42
C THR A 337 -9.60 -18.02 -3.48
N ILE A 338 -10.88 -18.06 -3.12
CA ILE A 338 -11.97 -17.70 -4.03
C ILE A 338 -11.92 -16.20 -4.36
N ALA A 339 -11.71 -15.34 -3.35
CA ALA A 339 -11.63 -13.89 -3.54
C ALA A 339 -10.47 -13.49 -4.45
N GLU A 340 -9.28 -14.09 -4.26
CA GLU A 340 -8.12 -13.91 -5.15
C GLU A 340 -8.43 -14.35 -6.58
N SER A 341 -9.13 -15.48 -6.76
CA SER A 341 -9.53 -15.93 -8.09
C SER A 341 -10.44 -14.90 -8.77
N PHE A 342 -11.46 -14.38 -8.08
CA PHE A 342 -12.33 -13.33 -8.64
C PHE A 342 -11.58 -12.04 -8.96
N ARG A 343 -10.60 -11.65 -8.14
CA ARG A 343 -9.73 -10.50 -8.40
C ARG A 343 -8.85 -10.71 -9.63
N ASP A 344 -8.29 -11.91 -9.78
CA ASP A 344 -7.26 -12.24 -10.76
C ASP A 344 -7.80 -13.02 -11.97
N TRP A 345 -8.71 -12.39 -12.73
CA TRP A 345 -9.25 -12.93 -13.99
C TRP A 345 -10.01 -14.26 -13.88
N GLY A 346 -10.42 -14.69 -12.69
CA GLY A 346 -11.11 -15.97 -12.48
C GLY A 346 -10.19 -17.19 -12.60
N ARG A 347 -8.86 -17.02 -12.51
CA ARG A 347 -7.91 -18.12 -12.64
C ARG A 347 -7.98 -19.05 -11.42
N ASP A 348 -7.86 -20.36 -11.66
CA ASP A 348 -7.87 -21.39 -10.58
C ASP A 348 -6.48 -21.54 -9.91
N CYS A 349 -5.42 -20.99 -10.51
CA CYS A 349 -4.05 -21.00 -9.95
C CYS A 349 -3.88 -19.88 -8.91
N TYR A 350 -3.30 -20.23 -7.77
CA TYR A 350 -2.92 -19.32 -6.67
C TYR A 350 -1.43 -18.94 -6.74
N CYS A 351 -0.87 -18.94 -7.94
CA CYS A 351 0.55 -18.67 -8.13
C CYS A 351 0.80 -17.16 -8.04
N ASP A 352 1.69 -16.76 -7.14
CA ASP A 352 2.06 -15.35 -6.95
C ASP A 352 2.59 -14.73 -8.24
N PRO A 353 2.42 -13.42 -8.46
CA PRO A 353 3.04 -12.73 -9.58
C PRO A 353 4.56 -12.97 -9.64
N GLY A 354 5.06 -13.45 -10.78
CA GLY A 354 6.48 -13.80 -10.95
C GLY A 354 6.88 -15.20 -10.45
N CYS A 355 5.96 -15.94 -9.80
CA CYS A 355 6.17 -17.33 -9.38
C CYS A 355 5.45 -18.29 -10.33
N ASP A 356 6.21 -18.98 -11.18
CA ASP A 356 5.63 -19.94 -12.11
C ASP A 356 5.35 -21.29 -11.45
N ASN A 357 4.16 -21.82 -11.76
CA ASN A 357 3.74 -23.18 -11.41
C ASN A 357 3.70 -23.51 -9.90
N THR A 358 3.51 -22.53 -9.01
CA THR A 358 3.27 -22.77 -7.58
C THR A 358 2.12 -23.74 -7.34
N CYS A 359 1.08 -23.69 -8.18
CA CYS A 359 -0.05 -24.60 -8.09
C CYS A 359 0.23 -26.02 -8.63
N GLY A 360 1.37 -26.26 -9.27
CA GLY A 360 1.72 -27.50 -9.97
C GLY A 360 0.95 -27.73 -11.28
N LYS A 361 -0.10 -26.96 -11.59
CA LYS A 361 -1.03 -27.22 -12.70
C LYS A 361 -0.69 -26.50 -14.01
N ARG A 362 0.19 -25.49 -13.98
CA ARG A 362 0.38 -24.54 -15.10
C ARG A 362 0.84 -25.22 -16.39
N PHE A 363 1.64 -26.29 -16.26
CA PHE A 363 2.19 -27.04 -17.40
C PHE A 363 1.60 -28.45 -17.53
N GLU A 364 0.60 -28.80 -16.72
CA GLU A 364 -0.02 -30.14 -16.74
C GLU A 364 -1.22 -30.24 -17.70
N GLN A 365 -1.73 -29.11 -18.19
CA GLN A 365 -2.91 -29.08 -19.04
C GLN A 365 -2.54 -28.89 -20.51
N GLN A 366 -2.99 -29.81 -21.38
CA GLN A 366 -2.94 -29.66 -22.82
C GLN A 366 -4.35 -29.39 -23.34
N LEU A 367 -4.66 -28.12 -23.63
CA LEU A 367 -5.99 -27.68 -24.07
C LEU A 367 -6.16 -27.65 -25.61
N GLY A 368 -5.20 -28.22 -26.35
CA GLY A 368 -5.24 -28.33 -27.80
C GLY A 368 -4.12 -29.21 -28.36
N VAL A 369 -4.28 -29.65 -29.60
CA VAL A 369 -3.23 -30.33 -30.38
C VAL A 369 -2.72 -29.38 -31.46
N PHE A 370 -1.40 -29.30 -31.65
CA PHE A 370 -0.84 -28.63 -32.82
C PHE A 370 -1.16 -29.50 -34.04
N THR A 371 -2.09 -29.05 -34.89
CA THR A 371 -2.35 -29.66 -36.21
C THR A 371 -1.46 -29.05 -37.25
#